data_AF-E7ELZ6-F1
#
_entry.id   AF-E7ELZ6-F1
#
_cell.length_a   1.000
_cell.length_b   1.000
_cell.length_c   1.000
_cell.angle_alpha   90.00
_cell.angle_beta   90.00
_cell.angle_gamma   90.00
#
_symmetry.space_group_name_H-M   'P 1'
#
loop_
_entity.id
_entity.type
_entity.pdbx_description
1 polymer ?
#
loop_
_entity_poly.entity_id
_entity_poly.type
_entity_poly.pdbx_seq_one_letter_code
_entity_poly.pdbx_strand_id
1 'polypeptide(L)'
;MYTDVGIYYSPGPVLRGEEYDGVEAVKRLESWMIENHCFQPQYAVSELDERQFWRMFDGTLYEHARKRYGAIGTFMSVYYKCKKGRKTEKDVQEAEQACMETSNPEKED
;
A
#
# COMPACT_ATOMS: atom_id res chain seq x y z
N MET A 1 -4.37 -9.86 20.54
CA MET A 1 -3.01 -10.41 20.37
C MET A 1 -2.78 -10.57 18.88
N TYR A 2 -1.67 -10.07 18.35
CA TYR A 2 -1.30 -10.24 16.94
C TYR A 2 -0.20 -11.29 16.84
N THR A 3 -0.25 -12.12 15.80
CA THR A 3 0.80 -13.08 15.46
C THR A 3 1.35 -12.70 14.11
N ASP A 4 2.64 -12.39 14.06
CA ASP A 4 3.35 -12.13 12.81
C ASP A 4 3.89 -13.44 12.25
N VAL A 5 3.62 -13.69 10.97
CA VAL A 5 3.98 -14.93 10.28
C VAL A 5 4.78 -14.58 9.03
N GLY A 6 6.09 -14.78 9.10
CA GLY A 6 6.98 -14.65 7.96
C GLY A 6 7.05 -15.95 7.15
N ILE A 7 6.74 -15.87 5.86
CA ILE A 7 6.93 -16.99 4.91
C ILE A 7 8.18 -16.68 4.09
N TYR A 8 9.19 -17.52 4.25
CA TYR A 8 10.46 -17.43 3.54
C TYR A 8 10.67 -18.69 2.70
N TYR A 9 11.54 -18.58 1.69
CA TYR A 9 11.96 -19.63 0.74
C TYR A 9 11.31 -19.56 -0.64
N SER A 10 11.91 -20.27 -1.61
CA SER A 10 11.43 -20.33 -2.98
C SER A 10 10.22 -21.27 -3.09
N PRO A 11 9.16 -20.88 -3.82
CA PRO A 11 8.01 -21.73 -4.09
C PRO A 11 8.42 -23.05 -4.77
N GLY A 12 7.69 -24.14 -4.48
CA GLY A 12 7.95 -25.45 -5.06
C GLY A 12 8.06 -25.48 -6.60
N PRO A 13 7.17 -24.80 -7.37
CA PRO A 13 7.30 -24.70 -8.82
C PRO A 13 8.63 -24.09 -9.27
N VAL A 14 9.09 -23.03 -8.59
CA VAL A 14 10.39 -22.38 -8.88
C VAL A 14 11.55 -23.37 -8.68
N LEU A 15 11.51 -24.18 -7.62
CA LEU A 15 12.55 -25.19 -7.35
C LEU A 15 12.57 -26.33 -8.38
N ARG A 16 11.45 -26.59 -9.06
CA ARG A 16 11.34 -27.57 -10.16
C ARG A 16 11.65 -26.97 -11.54
N GLY A 17 11.94 -25.66 -11.61
CA GLY A 17 12.15 -24.95 -12.88
C GLY A 17 10.85 -24.69 -13.65
N GLU A 18 9.71 -24.72 -12.97
CA GLU A 18 8.39 -24.42 -13.55
C GLU A 18 8.07 -22.92 -13.46
N GLU A 19 7.15 -22.45 -14.30
CA GLU A 19 6.63 -21.10 -14.22
C GLU A 19 5.88 -20.87 -12.90
N TYR A 20 6.12 -19.72 -12.28
CA TYR A 20 5.46 -19.31 -11.05
C TYR A 20 5.08 -17.83 -11.12
N ASP A 21 3.78 -17.55 -11.05
CA ASP A 21 3.28 -16.18 -10.97
C ASP A 21 3.26 -15.71 -9.50
N GLY A 22 4.34 -15.04 -9.09
CA GLY A 22 4.44 -14.46 -7.77
C GLY A 22 3.49 -13.27 -7.54
N VAL A 23 3.10 -12.55 -8.58
CA VAL A 23 2.17 -11.41 -8.47
C VAL A 23 0.80 -11.94 -8.10
N GLU A 24 0.29 -12.93 -8.85
CA GLU A 24 -1.01 -13.54 -8.59
C GLU A 24 -1.05 -14.24 -7.22
N ALA A 25 0.04 -14.91 -6.83
CA ALA A 25 0.11 -15.56 -5.52
C ALA A 25 0.00 -14.55 -4.36
N VAL A 26 0.69 -13.41 -4.45
CA VAL A 26 0.61 -12.34 -3.45
C VAL A 26 -0.77 -11.70 -3.45
N LYS A 27 -1.36 -11.41 -4.62
CA LYS A 27 -2.73 -10.85 -4.70
C LYS A 27 -3.78 -11.75 -4.03
N ARG A 28 -3.66 -13.07 -4.20
CA ARG A 28 -4.55 -14.04 -3.52
C ARG A 28 -4.37 -14.00 -2.01
N LEU A 29 -3.13 -13.95 -1.53
CA LEU A 29 -2.82 -13.83 -0.11
C LEU A 29 -3.39 -12.52 0.47
N GLU A 30 -3.17 -11.38 -0.19
CA GLU A 30 -3.67 -10.08 0.24
C GLU A 30 -5.21 -10.02 0.25
N SER A 31 -5.86 -10.61 -0.75
CA SER A 31 -7.33 -10.73 -0.80
C SER A 31 -7.85 -11.55 0.38
N TRP A 32 -7.23 -12.71 0.64
CA TRP A 32 -7.58 -13.56 1.78
C TRP A 32 -7.36 -12.83 3.11
N MET A 33 -6.29 -12.05 3.23
CA MET A 33 -6.03 -11.25 4.43
C MET A 33 -7.15 -10.23 4.69
N ILE A 34 -7.56 -9.48 3.66
CA ILE A 34 -8.67 -8.51 3.76
C ILE A 34 -9.97 -9.20 4.18
N GLU A 35 -10.29 -10.35 3.57
CA GLU A 35 -11.51 -11.12 3.88
C GLU A 35 -11.54 -11.69 5.30
N ASN A 36 -10.37 -11.95 5.89
CA ASN A 36 -10.23 -12.52 7.23
C ASN A 36 -9.82 -11.50 8.29
N HIS A 37 -9.88 -10.20 7.98
CA HIS A 37 -9.49 -9.12 8.89
C HIS A 37 -8.03 -9.22 9.38
N CYS A 38 -7.15 -9.79 8.54
CA CYS A 38 -5.70 -9.79 8.69
C CYS A 38 -5.10 -8.60 7.94
N PHE A 39 -3.81 -8.34 8.16
CA PHE A 39 -3.08 -7.32 7.43
C PHE A 39 -1.66 -7.75 7.12
N GLN A 40 -1.13 -7.22 6.02
CA GLN A 40 0.27 -7.37 5.67
C GLN A 40 1.12 -6.35 6.43
N PRO A 41 2.25 -6.71 7.03
CA PRO A 41 3.15 -5.70 7.61
C PRO A 41 3.65 -4.70 6.56
N GLN A 42 3.58 -3.40 6.86
CA GLN A 42 3.84 -2.30 5.91
C GLN A 42 5.31 -2.16 5.47
N TYR A 43 6.22 -2.98 6.01
CA TYR A 43 7.58 -3.13 5.47
C TYR A 43 7.64 -4.02 4.23
N ALA A 44 6.60 -4.81 3.95
CA ALA A 44 6.51 -5.66 2.78
C ALA A 44 6.00 -4.90 1.55
N VAL A 45 6.38 -5.39 0.37
CA VAL A 45 5.86 -4.90 -0.91
C VAL A 45 4.43 -5.42 -1.10
N SER A 46 3.52 -4.55 -1.53
CA SER A 46 2.11 -4.90 -1.77
C SER A 46 1.77 -4.85 -3.27
N GLU A 47 0.94 -5.79 -3.71
CA GLU A 47 0.37 -5.84 -5.08
C GLU A 47 -1.03 -5.20 -5.14
N LEU A 48 -1.55 -4.72 -4.00
CA LEU A 48 -2.84 -4.06 -3.90
C LEU A 48 -2.86 -2.73 -4.67
N ASP A 49 -4.03 -2.42 -5.22
CA ASP A 49 -4.37 -1.04 -5.55
C ASP A 49 -4.71 -0.23 -4.28
N GLU A 50 -4.79 1.09 -4.41
CA GLU A 50 -4.99 2.00 -3.29
C GLU A 50 -6.31 1.76 -2.55
N ARG A 51 -7.36 1.42 -3.29
CA ARG A 51 -8.68 1.17 -2.71
C ARG A 51 -8.65 -0.09 -1.84
N GLN A 52 -8.04 -1.17 -2.32
CA GLN A 52 -7.89 -2.40 -1.54
C GLN A 52 -6.94 -2.21 -0.37
N PHE A 53 -5.87 -1.43 -0.54
CA PHE A 53 -4.96 -1.09 0.55
C PHE A 53 -5.70 -0.42 1.71
N TRP A 54 -6.56 0.57 1.42
CA TRP A 54 -7.33 1.24 2.46
C TRP A 54 -8.46 0.39 3.06
N ARG A 55 -8.93 -0.64 2.35
CA ARG A 55 -9.79 -1.69 2.94
C ARG A 55 -9.06 -2.53 3.99
N MET A 56 -7.73 -2.66 3.92
CA MET A 56 -6.94 -3.43 4.87
C MET A 56 -6.61 -2.64 6.16
N PHE A 57 -6.30 -1.33 6.06
CA PHE A 57 -5.71 -0.58 7.20
C PHE A 57 -6.57 0.53 7.82
N ASP A 58 -7.68 0.96 7.19
CA ASP A 58 -8.42 2.20 7.55
C ASP A 58 -7.51 3.45 7.62
N GLY A 59 -7.57 4.28 6.57
CA GLY A 59 -6.76 5.49 6.46
C GLY A 59 -7.19 6.66 7.34
N THR A 60 -8.31 6.60 8.04
CA THR A 60 -8.95 7.79 8.67
C THR A 60 -8.02 8.54 9.62
N LEU A 61 -7.40 7.82 10.57
CA LEU A 61 -6.50 8.44 11.56
C LEU A 61 -5.18 8.88 10.91
N TYR A 62 -4.69 8.09 9.95
CA TYR A 62 -3.47 8.37 9.21
C TYR A 62 -3.59 9.68 8.41
N GLU A 63 -4.70 9.86 7.68
CA GLU A 63 -4.95 11.09 6.93
C GLU A 63 -5.18 12.30 7.83
N HIS A 64 -5.87 12.12 8.97
CA HIS A 64 -5.99 13.19 9.96
C HIS A 64 -4.62 13.66 10.47
N ALA A 65 -3.73 12.72 10.80
CA ALA A 65 -2.38 13.04 11.24
C ALA A 65 -1.58 13.74 10.12
N ARG A 66 -1.67 13.25 8.87
CA ARG A 66 -0.98 13.88 7.75
C ARG A 66 -1.39 15.34 7.56
N LYS A 67 -2.69 15.63 7.63
CA LYS A 67 -3.22 17.00 7.55
C LYS A 67 -2.71 17.85 8.70
N ARG A 68 -2.88 17.37 9.93
CA ARG A 68 -2.54 18.11 11.16
C ARG A 68 -1.07 18.54 11.20
N TYR A 69 -0.17 17.71 10.69
CA TYR A 69 1.28 17.95 10.76
C TYR A 69 1.89 18.42 9.43
N GLY A 70 1.09 18.79 8.43
CA GLY A 70 1.59 19.29 7.14
C GLY A 70 2.38 18.25 6.33
N ALA A 71 2.06 16.96 6.48
CA ALA A 71 2.77 15.88 5.81
C ALA A 71 2.33 15.68 4.35
N ILE A 72 1.11 16.07 3.99
CA ILE A 72 0.60 15.99 2.62
C ILE A 72 1.44 16.91 1.72
N GLY A 73 1.92 16.41 0.58
CA GLY A 73 2.84 17.15 -0.29
C GLY A 73 4.31 17.13 0.16
N THR A 74 4.59 16.81 1.42
CA THR A 74 5.95 16.78 1.97
C THR A 74 6.53 15.37 2.00
N PHE A 75 5.71 14.39 2.39
CA PHE A 75 6.12 12.99 2.50
C PHE A 75 5.24 12.10 1.64
N MET A 76 5.84 11.09 1.01
CA MET A 76 5.11 10.03 0.30
C MET A 76 4.08 9.35 1.20
N SER A 77 2.91 9.03 0.66
CA SER A 77 1.91 8.24 1.36
C SER A 77 2.39 6.82 1.67
N VAL A 78 1.85 6.20 2.74
CA VAL A 78 2.18 4.83 3.14
C VAL A 78 1.77 3.82 2.06
N TYR A 79 0.64 4.04 1.37
CA TYR A 79 0.26 3.22 0.23
C TYR A 79 1.35 3.29 -0.85
N TYR A 80 1.75 4.51 -1.25
CA TYR A 80 2.82 4.67 -2.23
C TYR A 80 4.12 4.06 -1.75
N LYS A 81 4.44 4.09 -0.45
CA LYS A 81 5.63 3.42 0.10
C LYS A 81 5.56 1.90 -0.04
N CYS A 82 4.40 1.26 0.16
CA CYS A 82 4.25 -0.19 0.08
C CYS A 82 4.04 -0.72 -1.36
N LYS A 83 3.45 0.07 -2.24
CA LYS A 83 3.10 -0.33 -3.61
C LYS A 83 4.30 -0.91 -4.38
N LYS A 84 4.12 -2.01 -5.11
CA LYS A 84 5.14 -2.54 -6.01
C LYS A 84 5.42 -1.61 -7.19
N GLY A 85 6.67 -1.63 -7.64
CA GLY A 85 7.12 -0.91 -8.84
C GLY A 85 8.07 0.24 -8.52
N ARG A 86 8.76 0.72 -9.55
CA ARG A 86 9.63 1.90 -9.45
C ARG A 86 8.73 3.11 -9.25
N LYS A 87 9.01 3.89 -8.21
CA LYS A 87 8.34 5.15 -7.92
C LYS A 87 9.29 6.25 -8.34
N THR A 88 8.92 7.03 -9.35
CA THR A 88 9.70 8.24 -9.63
C THR A 88 9.29 9.33 -8.65
N GLU A 89 10.21 10.28 -8.40
CA GLU A 89 9.89 11.45 -7.57
C GLU A 89 8.69 12.21 -8.13
N LYS A 90 8.56 12.25 -9.47
CA LYS A 90 7.44 12.86 -10.17
C LYS A 90 6.12 12.16 -9.86
N ASP A 91 6.05 10.83 -9.95
CA ASP A 91 4.80 10.09 -9.66
C ASP A 91 4.33 10.31 -8.22
N VAL A 92 5.29 10.42 -7.29
CA VAL A 92 5.02 10.69 -5.87
C VAL A 92 4.51 12.12 -5.69
N GLN A 93 5.15 13.10 -6.31
CA GLN A 93 4.71 14.50 -6.26
C GLN A 93 3.32 14.68 -6.84
N GLU A 94 3.03 14.10 -8.01
CA GLU A 94 1.72 14.19 -8.65
C GLU A 94 0.60 13.59 -7.79
N ALA A 95 0.85 12.44 -7.16
CA ALA A 95 -0.10 11.80 -6.27
C ALA A 95 -0.37 12.63 -4.99
N GLU A 96 0.68 13.20 -4.41
CA GLU A 96 0.56 14.05 -3.22
C GLU A 96 -0.11 15.39 -3.53
N GLN A 97 0.12 15.94 -4.72
CA GLN A 97 -0.56 17.15 -5.21
C GLN A 97 -2.07 16.93 -5.32
N ALA A 98 -2.50 15.80 -5.91
CA ALA A 98 -3.91 15.44 -6.02
C ALA A 98 -4.60 15.28 -4.64
N CYS A 99 -3.87 14.75 -3.64
CA CYS A 99 -4.35 14.69 -2.26
C CYS A 99 -4.45 16.07 -1.60
N MET A 100 -3.52 17.00 -1.91
CA MET A 100 -3.60 18.38 -1.41
C MET A 100 -4.83 19.11 -1.98
N GLU A 101 -5.06 19.01 -3.28
CA GLU A 101 -6.19 19.68 -3.95
C GLU A 101 -7.55 19.21 -3.42
N THR A 102 -7.69 17.93 -3.12
CA THR A 102 -8.91 17.38 -2.49
C THR A 102 -9.04 17.72 -0.99
N SER A 103 -7.95 18.08 -0.32
CA SER A 103 -7.95 18.43 1.10
C SER A 103 -8.23 19.92 1.38
N ASN A 104 -8.17 20.77 0.36
CA ASN A 104 -8.31 22.22 0.47
C ASN A 104 -9.56 22.71 -0.30
N PRO A 105 -10.75 22.74 0.32
CA PRO A 105 -11.97 23.25 -0.32
C PRO A 105 -12.01 24.79 -0.46
N GLU A 106 -10.94 25.52 -0.12
CA GLU A 106 -10.90 26.99 -0.12
C GLU A 106 -10.04 27.59 -1.25
N LYS A 107 -10.05 26.98 -2.43
CA LYS A 107 -9.54 27.63 -3.66
C LYS A 107 -10.61 27.64 -4.76
N GLU A 108 -11.77 28.18 -4.44
CA GLU A 108 -12.62 28.84 -5.43
C GLU A 108 -12.45 30.34 -5.19
N ASP A 109 -11.62 30.98 -6.03
CA ASP A 109 -11.56 32.44 -6.20
C ASP A 109 -12.74 32.90 -7.09
#